data_AF-A0A6A8FER4-F1
#
_entry.id   AF-A0A6A8FER4-F1
#
_cell.length_a   1.000
_cell.length_b   1.000
_cell.length_c   1.000
_cell.angle_alpha   90.00
_cell.angle_beta   90.00
_cell.angle_gamma   90.00
#
_symmetry.space_group_name_H-M   'P 1'
#
loop_
_entity.id
_entity.type
_entity.pdbx_description
1 polymer ?
#
loop_
_entity_poly.entity_id
_entity_poly.type
_entity_poly.pdbx_seq_one_letter_code
_entity_poly.pdbx_strand_id
1 'polypeptide(L)'
;MVVDNFSKDDNLIELQTTSQYNPVIDTNISFYESDRGTGVLNFAVTKNNKPLSISKHNAMTSIVLKTDNFDDEHGAYISDELTIVDAINGRMQYVIPNEFLKYTGRVHAQAYFTQNGSNNVIVERQFSFNIENDLISNFDGKTKLVYIKSIQDLTESVKEEVEDLKKSLSDTKSLVTEIDSRINQGIQRLEIKQNEAVQMITTTQDKAVQYINSEFQKIVDKEQAIFERVNEVEQQINGADLIKGNSTTNWQKSKITDDYGKAIESSEQSIDSVLNAVNTSRIIHITNATDAPSFEDIGTVDTPKEDGVDDGSDIPIAPNTLGKSGVLVVYVVDDSTARATWYPDDSNDEYTKYKIGGTWYPFYKKNDGNLTKQFVEEISNNTLNQAKQYVDGKLQSISWQQHKLTEHNGQSIQKNLYNAKGNLEALGAGNYYVTSVPDLPGIVESYEGYLSVFVKDDANKLFNFTPSNSKKVYTRSITNGRLDSQWATPNEHKTAVLFDGAANGVGTRINLTEAYTNYAILFISGTYPGGVIEAFSLTSIPNAIQLSKTNVVDSDGNGGGSYECLITKESGTTLKIDNDVYLDLGSKTGSGANANRVTINKIVGWK
;
A
#
# COMPACT_ATOMS: atom_id res chain seq x y z
N MET A 1 -17.53 44.19 -16.54
CA MET A 1 -16.12 44.50 -16.29
C MET A 1 -16.06 46.01 -16.14
N VAL A 2 -15.70 46.49 -14.95
CA VAL A 2 -15.62 47.93 -14.66
C VAL A 2 -14.57 48.50 -15.59
N VAL A 3 -14.95 49.48 -16.43
CA VAL A 3 -13.98 50.31 -17.15
C VAL A 3 -13.23 51.06 -16.07
N ASP A 4 -12.00 50.66 -15.82
CA ASP A 4 -11.14 51.36 -14.87
C ASP A 4 -10.92 52.77 -15.44
N ASN A 5 -11.32 53.81 -14.72
CA ASN A 5 -11.29 55.22 -15.15
C ASN A 5 -9.87 55.75 -15.43
N PHE A 6 -8.87 54.87 -15.38
CA PHE A 6 -7.44 55.14 -15.47
C PHE A 6 -6.81 54.52 -16.74
N SER A 7 -7.61 54.20 -17.75
CA SER A 7 -7.15 53.66 -19.04
C SER A 7 -7.14 54.73 -20.15
N LYS A 8 -6.23 54.61 -21.14
CA LYS A 8 -6.22 55.45 -22.35
C LYS A 8 -7.15 54.86 -23.41
N ASP A 9 -8.45 54.91 -23.14
CA ASP A 9 -9.52 54.33 -23.95
C ASP A 9 -10.24 55.34 -24.86
N ASP A 10 -9.63 56.51 -25.08
CA ASP A 10 -10.17 57.62 -25.87
C ASP A 10 -9.98 57.45 -27.40
N ASN A 11 -9.12 56.54 -27.83
CA ASN A 11 -8.92 56.23 -29.24
C ASN A 11 -10.03 55.35 -29.84
N LEU A 12 -10.18 55.38 -31.16
CA LEU A 12 -11.05 54.46 -31.91
C LEU A 12 -10.53 54.27 -33.34
N ILE A 13 -10.21 53.03 -33.69
CA ILE A 13 -9.75 52.65 -35.03
C ILE A 13 -10.91 51.95 -35.76
N GLU A 14 -11.40 52.58 -36.82
CA GLU A 14 -12.40 51.95 -37.68
C GLU A 14 -11.76 50.85 -38.53
N LEU A 15 -12.41 49.70 -38.67
CA LEU A 15 -11.97 48.59 -39.52
C LEU A 15 -13.10 48.28 -40.51
N GLN A 16 -12.92 48.68 -41.77
CA GLN A 16 -13.91 48.45 -42.81
C GLN A 16 -13.63 47.13 -43.54
N THR A 17 -14.50 46.15 -43.34
CA THR A 17 -14.51 44.89 -44.09
C THR A 17 -14.92 45.14 -45.55
N THR A 18 -13.94 45.25 -46.45
CA THR A 18 -14.14 45.51 -47.87
C THR A 18 -13.06 44.83 -48.71
N SER A 19 -13.37 44.52 -49.98
CA SER A 19 -12.40 44.04 -50.98
C SER A 19 -11.68 45.17 -51.71
N GLN A 20 -12.05 46.44 -51.45
CA GLN A 20 -11.42 47.61 -52.04
C GLN A 20 -10.08 47.89 -51.35
N TYR A 21 -9.07 48.30 -52.12
CA TYR A 21 -7.76 48.65 -51.59
C TYR A 21 -7.87 49.81 -50.59
N ASN A 22 -7.43 49.57 -49.36
CA ASN A 22 -7.29 50.57 -48.31
C ASN A 22 -5.80 50.73 -47.96
N PRO A 23 -5.23 51.94 -48.01
CA PRO A 23 -3.84 52.15 -47.59
C PRO A 23 -3.66 51.86 -46.09
N VAL A 24 -2.43 51.57 -45.69
CA VAL A 24 -2.06 51.45 -44.27
C VAL A 24 -2.38 52.76 -43.57
N ILE A 25 -3.03 52.69 -42.40
CA ILE A 25 -3.38 53.88 -41.63
C ILE A 25 -2.31 54.20 -40.61
N ASP A 26 -1.79 55.41 -40.65
CA ASP A 26 -1.07 55.97 -39.51
C ASP A 26 -2.09 56.52 -38.52
N THR A 27 -2.26 55.84 -37.39
CA THR A 27 -3.32 56.15 -36.43
C THR A 27 -3.04 57.40 -35.60
N ASN A 28 -1.79 57.90 -35.61
CA ASN A 28 -1.33 58.96 -34.72
C ASN A 28 -1.59 58.67 -33.23
N ILE A 29 -1.69 57.38 -32.87
CA ILE A 29 -1.77 56.92 -31.48
C ILE A 29 -0.36 56.68 -30.98
N SER A 30 -0.04 57.22 -29.80
CA SER A 30 1.22 56.98 -29.10
C SER A 30 0.94 56.48 -27.68
N PHE A 31 1.52 55.33 -27.34
CA PHE A 31 1.63 54.85 -25.96
C PHE A 31 3.05 55.06 -25.44
N TYR A 32 3.26 54.92 -24.14
CA TYR A 32 4.57 55.09 -23.53
C TYR A 32 5.12 53.78 -22.96
N GLU A 33 6.44 53.61 -22.95
CA GLU A 33 7.12 52.41 -22.38
C GLU A 33 6.74 52.14 -20.92
N SER A 34 6.33 53.18 -20.18
CA SER A 34 5.92 53.09 -18.77
C SER A 34 4.43 52.83 -18.56
N ASP A 35 3.61 52.84 -19.61
CA ASP A 35 2.19 52.47 -19.50
C ASP A 35 2.08 51.00 -19.03
N ARG A 36 1.21 50.72 -18.06
CA ARG A 36 1.01 49.37 -17.51
C ARG A 36 -0.47 49.06 -17.41
N GLY A 37 -0.96 48.14 -18.25
CA GLY A 37 -2.37 47.77 -18.29
C GLY A 37 -3.34 48.88 -18.74
N THR A 38 -2.85 50.03 -19.19
CA THR A 38 -3.66 51.21 -19.55
C THR A 38 -3.56 51.63 -21.02
N GLY A 39 -2.66 51.02 -21.80
CA GLY A 39 -2.55 51.23 -23.24
C GLY A 39 -3.56 50.36 -23.99
N VAL A 40 -4.70 50.94 -24.37
CA VAL A 40 -5.81 50.20 -24.99
C VAL A 40 -6.04 50.69 -26.41
N LEU A 41 -6.14 49.77 -27.37
CA LEU A 41 -6.58 50.04 -28.73
C LEU A 41 -8.05 49.64 -28.87
N ASN A 42 -8.93 50.60 -29.17
CA ASN A 42 -10.33 50.32 -29.45
C ASN A 42 -10.60 50.24 -30.95
N PHE A 43 -11.46 49.31 -31.33
CA PHE A 43 -11.82 49.05 -32.72
C PHE A 43 -13.34 49.10 -32.92
N ALA A 44 -13.76 49.63 -34.07
CA ALA A 44 -15.12 49.49 -34.58
C ALA A 44 -15.09 48.85 -35.96
N VAL A 45 -15.64 47.63 -36.09
CA VAL A 45 -15.72 46.95 -37.38
C VAL A 45 -17.02 47.28 -38.12
N THR A 46 -16.89 47.60 -39.40
CA THR A 46 -18.00 47.96 -40.27
C THR A 46 -17.96 47.20 -41.60
N LYS A 47 -19.13 46.90 -42.16
CA LYS A 47 -19.29 46.33 -43.51
C LYS A 47 -20.35 47.13 -44.25
N ASN A 48 -20.04 47.59 -45.46
CA ASN A 48 -20.91 48.50 -46.22
C ASN A 48 -21.32 49.75 -45.41
N ASN A 49 -20.40 50.31 -44.62
CA ASN A 49 -20.62 51.48 -43.76
C ASN A 49 -21.69 51.27 -42.66
N LYS A 50 -21.97 50.03 -42.29
CA LYS A 50 -22.80 49.68 -41.13
C LYS A 50 -21.99 48.84 -40.14
N PRO A 51 -22.28 48.92 -38.82
CA PRO A 51 -21.62 48.06 -37.83
C PRO A 51 -21.74 46.58 -38.21
N LEU A 52 -20.62 45.87 -38.16
CA LEU A 52 -20.60 44.42 -38.37
C LEU A 52 -20.70 43.73 -37.01
N SER A 53 -21.80 43.02 -36.78
CA SER A 53 -21.98 42.30 -35.51
C SER A 53 -21.01 41.11 -35.41
N ILE A 54 -20.21 41.10 -34.35
CA ILE A 54 -19.18 40.09 -34.09
C ILE A 54 -19.29 39.59 -32.66
N SER A 55 -19.32 38.27 -32.47
CA SER A 55 -19.45 37.64 -31.16
C SER A 55 -18.60 36.37 -31.12
N LYS A 56 -18.24 35.94 -29.91
CA LYS A 56 -17.52 34.67 -29.72
C LYS A 56 -18.27 33.45 -30.29
N HIS A 57 -19.56 33.57 -30.60
CA HIS A 57 -20.33 32.51 -31.26
C HIS A 57 -20.12 32.46 -32.78
N ASN A 58 -19.86 33.58 -33.44
CA ASN A 58 -19.82 33.65 -34.91
C ASN A 58 -18.43 33.86 -35.51
N ALA A 59 -17.46 34.39 -34.75
CA ALA A 59 -16.09 34.55 -35.20
C ALA A 59 -15.08 34.61 -34.05
N MET A 60 -13.86 34.14 -34.31
CA MET A 60 -12.67 34.39 -33.51
C MET A 60 -11.95 35.63 -34.04
N THR A 61 -11.56 36.53 -33.15
CA THR A 61 -10.96 37.82 -33.49
C THR A 61 -9.55 37.89 -32.93
N SER A 62 -8.55 38.03 -33.78
CA SER A 62 -7.15 38.16 -33.37
C SER A 62 -6.49 39.40 -33.95
N ILE A 63 -5.40 39.81 -33.34
CA ILE A 63 -4.56 40.91 -33.78
C ILE A 63 -3.11 40.48 -33.78
N VAL A 64 -2.37 40.91 -34.80
CA VAL A 64 -0.91 40.77 -34.88
C VAL A 64 -0.30 42.15 -34.70
N LEU A 65 0.73 42.25 -33.87
CA LEU A 65 1.55 43.45 -33.71
C LEU A 65 3.00 43.11 -34.05
N LYS A 66 3.67 44.00 -34.77
CA LYS A 66 5.06 43.85 -35.18
C LYS A 66 5.76 45.21 -35.16
N THR A 67 6.88 45.32 -34.46
CA THR A 67 7.70 46.55 -34.50
C THR A 67 8.42 46.70 -35.84
N ASP A 68 8.68 47.94 -36.28
CA ASP A 68 9.40 48.24 -37.53
C ASP A 68 10.80 47.60 -37.58
N ASN A 69 11.47 47.53 -36.42
CA ASN A 69 12.80 46.98 -36.24
C ASN A 69 12.82 45.48 -35.90
N PHE A 70 11.71 44.75 -36.08
CA PHE A 70 11.67 43.32 -35.77
C PHE A 70 12.61 42.51 -36.67
N ASP A 71 13.69 42.00 -36.07
CA ASP A 71 14.65 41.05 -36.62
C ASP A 71 15.00 39.98 -35.56
N ASP A 72 16.02 39.14 -35.81
CA ASP A 72 16.39 38.04 -34.91
C ASP A 72 17.00 38.53 -33.58
N GLU A 73 17.36 39.81 -33.46
CA GLU A 73 18.06 40.40 -32.31
C GLU A 73 17.30 41.58 -31.67
N HIS A 74 16.40 42.25 -32.39
CA HIS A 74 15.70 43.47 -31.97
C HIS A 74 14.20 43.44 -32.29
N GLY A 75 13.43 44.23 -31.55
CA GLY A 75 12.00 44.41 -31.79
C GLY A 75 11.12 43.29 -31.23
N ALA A 76 9.82 43.33 -31.54
CA ALA A 76 8.85 42.34 -31.05
C ALA A 76 7.78 42.02 -32.08
N TYR A 77 7.33 40.76 -32.03
CA TYR A 77 6.20 40.24 -32.79
C TYR A 77 5.29 39.46 -31.85
N ILE A 78 4.01 39.79 -31.82
CA ILE A 78 2.99 39.05 -31.07
C ILE A 78 1.74 38.83 -31.90
N SER A 79 1.03 37.75 -31.59
CA SER A 79 -0.30 37.44 -32.11
C SER A 79 -1.18 37.12 -30.92
N ASP A 80 -2.33 37.79 -30.82
CA ASP A 80 -3.15 37.78 -29.61
C ASP A 80 -4.65 37.88 -29.91
N GLU A 81 -5.51 37.64 -28.92
CA GLU A 81 -6.97 37.74 -29.06
C GLU A 81 -7.49 39.16 -28.81
N LEU A 82 -8.44 39.61 -29.66
CA LEU A 82 -9.19 40.84 -29.43
C LEU A 82 -10.36 40.59 -28.47
N THR A 83 -10.56 41.48 -27.50
CA THR A 83 -11.69 41.39 -26.57
C THR A 83 -12.92 42.08 -27.15
N ILE A 84 -13.99 41.33 -27.39
CA ILE A 84 -15.27 41.89 -27.85
C ILE A 84 -15.99 42.59 -26.69
N VAL A 85 -16.27 43.89 -26.83
CA VAL A 85 -16.91 44.72 -25.79
C VAL A 85 -18.36 45.07 -26.12
N ASP A 86 -18.70 45.22 -27.41
CA ASP A 86 -20.08 45.36 -27.87
C ASP A 86 -20.24 44.57 -29.17
N ALA A 87 -20.82 43.38 -29.02
CA ALA A 87 -20.99 42.45 -30.11
C ALA A 87 -21.97 42.93 -31.20
N ILE A 88 -22.95 43.77 -30.85
CA ILE A 88 -23.99 44.23 -31.78
C ILE A 88 -23.42 45.35 -32.65
N ASN A 89 -22.67 46.27 -32.03
CA ASN A 89 -22.08 47.41 -32.72
C ASN A 89 -20.66 47.16 -33.24
N GLY A 90 -20.16 45.91 -33.18
CA GLY A 90 -18.85 45.54 -33.71
C GLY A 90 -17.69 46.20 -32.97
N ARG A 91 -17.80 46.44 -31.66
CA ARG A 91 -16.74 47.06 -30.85
C ARG A 91 -15.86 46.01 -30.21
N MET A 92 -14.56 46.20 -30.35
CA MET A 92 -13.53 45.37 -29.74
C MET A 92 -12.46 46.24 -29.10
N GLN A 93 -11.70 45.68 -28.17
CA GLN A 93 -10.56 46.34 -27.55
C GLN A 93 -9.37 45.38 -27.46
N TYR A 94 -8.17 45.93 -27.46
CA TYR A 94 -6.93 45.23 -27.16
C TYR A 94 -6.13 45.99 -26.12
N VAL A 95 -5.79 45.35 -25.02
CA VAL A 95 -4.88 45.91 -24.01
C VAL A 95 -3.46 45.47 -24.39
N ILE A 96 -2.56 46.42 -24.65
CA ILE A 96 -1.20 46.09 -25.05
C ILE A 96 -0.45 45.48 -23.86
N PRO A 97 0.19 44.30 -24.00
CA PRO A 97 0.94 43.66 -22.92
C PRO A 97 2.12 44.52 -22.44
N ASN A 98 2.34 44.54 -21.13
CA ASN A 98 3.44 45.29 -20.51
C ASN A 98 4.82 44.91 -21.08
N GLU A 99 5.01 43.64 -21.45
CA GLU A 99 6.23 43.14 -22.06
C GLU A 99 6.44 43.68 -23.49
N PHE A 100 5.35 43.90 -24.24
CA PHE A 100 5.42 44.45 -25.59
C PHE A 100 5.69 45.96 -25.58
N LEU A 101 5.20 46.69 -24.56
CA LEU A 101 5.46 48.12 -24.38
C LEU A 101 6.94 48.46 -24.13
N LYS A 102 7.79 47.46 -23.85
CA LYS A 102 9.25 47.65 -23.71
C LYS A 102 9.96 47.95 -25.03
N TYR A 103 9.32 47.68 -26.17
CA TYR A 103 9.91 47.86 -27.49
C TYR A 103 9.43 49.19 -28.10
N THR A 104 10.20 50.25 -27.89
CA THR A 104 9.85 51.59 -28.39
C THR A 104 10.12 51.73 -29.88
N GLY A 105 9.37 52.62 -30.52
CA GLY A 105 9.37 52.83 -31.97
C GLY A 105 8.00 52.62 -32.60
N ARG A 106 7.99 52.55 -33.93
CA ARG A 106 6.78 52.34 -34.72
C ARG A 106 6.37 50.86 -34.70
N VAL A 107 5.06 50.63 -34.57
CA VAL A 107 4.45 49.30 -34.56
C VAL A 107 3.43 49.21 -35.68
N HIS A 108 3.52 48.17 -36.51
CA HIS A 108 2.50 47.77 -37.47
C HIS A 108 1.58 46.73 -36.85
N ALA A 109 0.28 46.91 -37.05
CA ALA A 109 -0.73 46.01 -36.53
C ALA A 109 -1.79 45.67 -37.57
N GLN A 110 -2.36 44.47 -37.44
CA GLN A 110 -3.40 43.98 -38.33
C GLN A 110 -4.35 43.03 -37.60
N ALA A 111 -5.66 43.25 -37.78
CA ALA A 111 -6.69 42.40 -37.21
C ALA A 111 -7.16 41.32 -38.21
N TYR A 112 -7.53 40.16 -37.67
CA TYR A 112 -8.01 38.99 -38.41
C TYR A 112 -9.28 38.46 -37.76
N PHE A 113 -10.31 38.16 -38.56
CA PHE A 113 -11.56 37.56 -38.11
C PHE A 113 -11.78 36.21 -38.78
N THR A 114 -11.79 35.13 -38.00
CA THR A 114 -12.01 33.77 -38.48
C THR A 114 -13.43 33.35 -38.16
N GLN A 115 -14.23 33.00 -39.16
CA GLN A 115 -15.63 32.63 -38.96
C GLN A 115 -15.76 31.23 -38.34
N ASN A 116 -16.41 31.13 -37.17
CA ASN A 116 -16.60 29.86 -36.47
C ASN A 116 -17.42 28.86 -37.31
N GLY A 117 -16.97 27.60 -37.36
CA GLY A 117 -17.61 26.54 -38.15
C GLY A 117 -17.30 26.56 -39.66
N SER A 118 -16.43 27.47 -40.10
CA SER A 118 -15.84 27.50 -41.44
C SER A 118 -14.34 27.79 -41.36
N ASN A 119 -13.59 27.60 -42.45
CA ASN A 119 -12.19 28.05 -42.54
C ASN A 119 -12.06 29.44 -43.18
N ASN A 120 -13.13 30.24 -43.19
CA ASN A 120 -13.11 31.57 -43.80
C ASN A 120 -12.43 32.57 -42.86
N VAL A 121 -11.41 33.26 -43.38
CA VAL A 121 -10.68 34.32 -42.67
C VAL A 121 -10.88 35.64 -43.39
N ILE A 122 -11.24 36.67 -42.63
CA ILE A 122 -11.28 38.06 -43.07
C ILE A 122 -10.03 38.74 -42.51
N VAL A 123 -9.26 39.37 -43.39
CA VAL A 123 -8.10 40.17 -43.02
C VAL A 123 -8.48 41.64 -43.12
N GLU A 124 -8.39 42.37 -42.01
CA GLU A 124 -8.67 43.80 -41.98
C GLU A 124 -7.45 44.60 -42.42
N ARG A 125 -7.66 45.90 -42.68
CA ARG A 125 -6.59 46.81 -43.08
C ARG A 125 -5.47 46.88 -42.03
N GLN A 126 -4.23 47.05 -42.50
CA GLN A 126 -3.09 47.35 -41.63
C GLN A 126 -3.16 48.78 -41.11
N PHE A 127 -2.67 48.98 -39.89
CA PHE A 127 -2.51 50.29 -39.30
C PHE A 127 -1.21 50.34 -38.47
N SER A 128 -0.72 51.54 -38.19
CA SER A 128 0.46 51.76 -37.36
C SER A 128 0.19 52.72 -36.22
N PHE A 129 0.88 52.51 -35.11
CA PHE A 129 0.91 53.39 -33.94
C PHE A 129 2.35 53.43 -33.40
N ASN A 130 2.62 54.30 -32.43
CA ASN A 130 3.95 54.44 -31.83
C ASN A 130 3.97 54.04 -30.36
N ILE A 131 5.10 53.51 -29.92
CA ILE A 131 5.45 53.37 -28.51
C ILE A 131 6.63 54.31 -28.27
N GLU A 132 6.43 55.33 -27.45
CA GLU A 132 7.40 56.37 -27.17
C GLU A 132 8.10 56.14 -25.82
N ASN A 133 9.31 56.67 -25.69
CA ASN A 133 9.94 56.84 -24.40
C ASN A 133 9.22 57.99 -23.65
N ASP A 134 8.78 57.75 -22.42
CA ASP A 134 8.34 58.81 -21.51
C ASP A 134 9.53 59.53 -20.84
N LEU A 135 9.28 60.64 -20.13
CA LEU A 135 10.35 61.40 -19.45
C LEU A 135 11.10 60.58 -18.39
N ILE A 136 10.52 59.47 -17.91
CA ILE A 136 11.16 58.54 -16.99
C ILE A 136 12.11 57.61 -17.76
N SER A 137 11.76 57.15 -18.96
CA SER A 137 12.60 56.30 -19.83
C SER A 137 13.58 57.07 -20.73
N ASN A 138 13.38 58.35 -21.00
CA ASN A 138 14.21 59.16 -21.93
C ASN A 138 15.49 59.76 -21.30
N PHE A 139 16.02 59.16 -20.23
CA PHE A 139 17.33 59.53 -19.66
C PHE A 139 18.42 58.60 -20.17
N ASP A 140 19.43 59.16 -20.85
CA ASP A 140 20.64 58.44 -21.27
C ASP A 140 21.36 57.79 -20.08
N GLY A 141 21.79 56.55 -20.30
CA GLY A 141 21.91 55.53 -19.28
C GLY A 141 23.23 55.51 -18.53
N LYS A 142 23.14 55.49 -17.20
CA LYS A 142 23.63 54.39 -16.35
C LYS A 142 23.36 54.74 -14.88
N THR A 143 22.61 53.88 -14.21
CA THR A 143 22.43 53.83 -12.74
C THR A 143 21.46 54.83 -12.09
N LYS A 144 20.39 55.25 -12.76
CA LYS A 144 19.22 55.84 -12.05
C LYS A 144 17.93 55.46 -12.77
N LEU A 145 17.41 54.26 -12.48
CA LEU A 145 15.98 53.86 -12.51
C LEU A 145 15.83 52.33 -12.54
N VAL A 146 16.84 51.57 -12.99
CA VAL A 146 16.87 50.10 -12.86
C VAL A 146 16.69 49.68 -11.41
N TYR A 147 17.26 50.41 -10.44
CA TYR A 147 17.10 50.13 -9.01
C TYR A 147 15.66 50.33 -8.48
N ILE A 148 14.84 51.19 -9.11
CA ILE A 148 13.43 51.39 -8.69
C ILE A 148 12.54 50.34 -9.38
N LYS A 149 12.75 50.08 -10.67
CA LYS A 149 12.03 49.05 -11.43
C LYS A 149 12.31 47.64 -10.89
N SER A 150 13.58 47.29 -10.65
CA SER A 150 13.95 45.98 -10.09
C SER A 150 13.50 45.80 -8.63
N ILE A 151 13.45 46.86 -7.82
CA ILE A 151 12.90 46.78 -6.45
C ILE A 151 11.38 46.66 -6.48
N GLN A 152 10.68 47.33 -7.40
CA GLN A 152 9.24 47.15 -7.55
C GLN A 152 8.91 45.75 -8.06
N ASP A 153 9.60 45.26 -9.10
CA ASP A 153 9.43 43.90 -9.61
C ASP A 153 9.76 42.85 -8.53
N LEU A 154 10.80 43.08 -7.73
CA LEU A 154 11.11 42.26 -6.55
C LEU A 154 10.01 42.36 -5.48
N THR A 155 9.44 43.54 -5.26
CA THR A 155 8.37 43.75 -4.28
C THR A 155 7.08 43.05 -4.71
N GLU A 156 6.76 43.07 -6.00
CA GLU A 156 5.62 42.33 -6.56
C GLU A 156 5.85 40.82 -6.51
N SER A 157 7.03 40.33 -6.89
CA SER A 157 7.39 38.92 -6.80
C SER A 157 7.35 38.41 -5.35
N VAL A 158 7.90 39.17 -4.39
CA VAL A 158 7.83 38.84 -2.96
C VAL A 158 6.37 38.86 -2.46
N LYS A 159 5.54 39.78 -2.97
CA LYS A 159 4.12 39.84 -2.60
C LYS A 159 3.35 38.63 -3.13
N GLU A 160 3.61 38.20 -4.36
CA GLU A 160 3.04 36.96 -4.93
C GLU A 160 3.49 35.73 -4.13
N GLU A 161 4.79 35.61 -3.82
CA GLU A 161 5.31 34.50 -2.99
C GLU A 161 4.67 34.48 -1.59
N VAL A 162 4.46 35.63 -0.97
CA VAL A 162 3.80 35.73 0.35
C VAL A 162 2.32 35.33 0.27
N GLU A 163 1.61 35.69 -0.80
CA GLU A 163 0.22 35.27 -1.00
C GLU A 163 0.10 33.77 -1.28
N ASP A 164 1.01 33.20 -2.08
CA ASP A 164 1.08 31.75 -2.29
C ASP A 164 1.42 30.98 -1.02
N LEU A 165 2.28 31.55 -0.17
CA LEU A 165 2.63 30.97 1.14
C LEU A 165 1.45 31.07 2.12
N LYS A 166 0.72 32.19 2.14
CA LYS A 166 -0.53 32.32 2.92
C LYS A 166 -1.58 31.31 2.46
N LYS A 167 -1.73 31.11 1.15
CA LYS A 167 -2.64 30.12 0.58
C LYS A 167 -2.24 28.70 0.98
N SER A 168 -0.96 28.35 0.84
CA SER A 168 -0.44 27.04 1.27
C SER A 168 -0.61 26.79 2.78
N LEU A 169 -0.44 27.82 3.61
CA LEU A 169 -0.67 27.73 5.06
C LEU A 169 -2.16 27.58 5.39
N SER A 170 -3.04 28.26 4.64
CA SER A 170 -4.50 28.11 4.75
C SER A 170 -4.95 26.70 4.36
N ASP A 171 -4.42 26.18 3.25
CA ASP A 171 -4.71 24.83 2.77
C ASP A 171 -4.24 23.78 3.79
N THR A 172 -3.08 23.99 4.42
CA THR A 172 -2.59 23.14 5.52
C THR A 172 -3.54 23.15 6.72
N LYS A 173 -4.08 24.31 7.11
CA LYS A 173 -5.08 24.40 8.19
C LYS A 173 -6.39 23.69 7.83
N SER A 174 -6.80 23.77 6.56
CA SER A 174 -7.95 23.03 6.07
C SER A 174 -7.70 21.52 6.10
N LEU A 175 -6.50 21.06 5.74
CA LEU A 175 -6.11 19.65 5.78
C LEU A 175 -6.17 19.09 7.22
N VAL A 176 -5.68 19.85 8.21
CA VAL A 176 -5.78 19.47 9.63
C VAL A 176 -7.23 19.36 10.08
N THR A 177 -8.08 20.28 9.64
CA THR A 177 -9.53 20.24 9.94
C THR A 177 -10.22 19.03 9.28
N GLU A 178 -9.82 18.68 8.06
CA GLU A 178 -10.33 17.50 7.37
C GLU A 178 -9.88 16.19 8.04
N ILE A 179 -8.62 16.13 8.49
CA ILE A 179 -8.10 15.00 9.27
C ILE A 179 -8.91 14.83 10.55
N ASP A 180 -9.14 15.92 11.30
CA ASP A 180 -9.92 15.89 12.54
C ASP A 180 -11.38 15.45 12.28
N SER A 181 -11.99 15.93 11.19
CA SER A 181 -13.31 15.49 10.74
C SER A 181 -13.35 14.00 10.42
N ARG A 182 -12.35 13.48 9.66
CA ARG A 182 -12.26 12.06 9.31
C ARG A 182 -12.01 11.17 10.52
N ILE A 183 -11.22 11.63 11.49
CA ILE A 183 -11.01 10.92 12.76
C ILE A 183 -12.33 10.84 13.52
N ASN A 184 -13.05 11.94 13.68
CA ASN A 184 -14.34 11.97 14.37
C ASN A 184 -15.40 11.08 13.68
N GLN A 185 -15.45 11.09 12.34
CA GLN A 185 -16.30 10.15 11.58
C GLN A 185 -15.89 8.69 11.78
N GLY A 186 -14.59 8.41 11.86
CA GLY A 186 -14.05 7.09 12.18
C GLY A 186 -14.49 6.61 13.56
N ILE A 187 -14.37 7.47 14.58
CA ILE A 187 -14.81 7.19 15.95
C ILE A 187 -16.32 6.91 15.99
N GLN A 188 -17.14 7.76 15.37
CA GLN A 188 -18.60 7.55 15.32
C GLN A 188 -18.98 6.22 14.66
N ARG A 189 -18.29 5.83 13.57
CA ARG A 189 -18.53 4.53 12.92
C ARG A 189 -18.15 3.35 13.82
N LEU A 190 -17.07 3.47 14.58
CA LEU A 190 -16.67 2.46 15.56
C LEU A 190 -17.69 2.32 16.68
N GLU A 191 -18.19 3.43 17.23
CA GLU A 191 -19.25 3.42 18.26
C GLU A 191 -20.54 2.78 17.76
N ILE A 192 -20.98 3.11 16.53
CA ILE A 192 -22.16 2.47 15.91
C ILE A 192 -21.94 0.95 15.79
N LYS A 193 -20.79 0.52 15.27
CA LYS A 193 -20.49 -0.91 15.10
C LYS A 193 -20.37 -1.65 16.44
N GLN A 194 -19.82 -0.99 17.46
CA GLN A 194 -19.79 -1.52 18.82
C GLN A 194 -21.21 -1.74 19.35
N ASN A 195 -22.09 -0.75 19.20
CA ASN A 195 -23.49 -0.86 19.66
C ASN A 195 -24.27 -1.95 18.92
N GLU A 196 -24.10 -2.07 17.59
CA GLU A 196 -24.69 -3.16 16.80
C GLU A 196 -24.22 -4.54 17.28
N ALA A 197 -22.92 -4.69 17.54
CA ALA A 197 -22.34 -5.94 18.03
C ALA A 197 -22.89 -6.30 19.42
N VAL A 198 -22.95 -5.33 20.34
CA VAL A 198 -23.54 -5.52 21.68
C VAL A 198 -25.00 -5.94 21.56
N GLN A 199 -25.80 -5.27 20.73
CA GLN A 199 -27.21 -5.62 20.54
C GLN A 199 -27.40 -7.04 19.97
N MET A 200 -26.55 -7.46 19.03
CA MET A 200 -26.58 -8.81 18.48
C MET A 200 -26.25 -9.87 19.53
N ILE A 201 -25.24 -9.62 20.36
CA ILE A 201 -24.85 -10.49 21.48
C ILE A 201 -26.01 -10.61 22.47
N THR A 202 -26.57 -9.48 22.92
CA THR A 202 -27.70 -9.47 23.86
C THR A 202 -28.90 -10.22 23.31
N THR A 203 -29.28 -9.98 22.05
CA THR A 203 -30.40 -10.67 21.41
C THR A 203 -30.18 -12.18 21.32
N THR A 204 -28.94 -12.61 21.04
CA THR A 204 -28.58 -14.03 20.97
C THR A 204 -28.63 -14.67 22.36
N GLN A 205 -28.14 -13.96 23.37
CA GLN A 205 -28.20 -14.39 24.76
C GLN A 205 -29.64 -14.54 25.25
N ASP A 206 -30.51 -13.55 24.97
CA ASP A 206 -31.92 -13.60 25.35
C ASP A 206 -32.65 -14.78 24.71
N LYS A 207 -32.39 -15.06 23.43
CA LYS A 207 -32.94 -16.24 22.73
C LYS A 207 -32.47 -17.54 23.36
N ALA A 208 -31.19 -17.64 23.72
CA ALA A 208 -30.65 -18.82 24.37
C ALA A 208 -31.28 -19.05 25.75
N VAL A 209 -31.43 -17.98 26.55
CA VAL A 209 -32.10 -18.03 27.86
C VAL A 209 -33.56 -18.45 27.72
N GLN A 210 -34.30 -17.89 26.76
CA GLN A 210 -35.68 -18.27 26.49
C GLN A 210 -35.81 -19.75 26.09
N TYR A 211 -34.92 -20.23 25.22
CA TYR A 211 -34.88 -21.63 24.82
C TYR A 211 -34.63 -22.56 26.03
N ILE A 212 -33.60 -22.26 26.83
CA ILE A 212 -33.28 -23.03 28.04
C ILE A 212 -34.46 -23.05 29.01
N ASN A 213 -35.09 -21.90 29.28
CA ASN A 213 -36.24 -21.82 30.17
C ASN A 213 -37.42 -22.65 29.64
N SER A 214 -37.64 -22.68 28.32
CA SER A 214 -38.70 -23.48 27.72
C SER A 214 -38.46 -24.99 27.84
N GLU A 215 -37.21 -25.44 27.67
CA GLU A 215 -36.85 -26.85 27.85
C GLU A 215 -36.89 -27.25 29.33
N PHE A 216 -36.44 -26.38 30.22
CA PHE A 216 -36.53 -26.60 31.67
C PHE A 216 -37.99 -26.75 32.12
N GLN A 217 -38.91 -25.93 31.61
CA GLN A 217 -40.33 -26.05 31.94
C GLN A 217 -40.91 -27.41 31.52
N LYS A 218 -40.53 -27.94 30.35
CA LYS A 218 -40.96 -29.29 29.92
C LYS A 218 -40.47 -30.39 30.86
N ILE A 219 -39.30 -30.23 31.47
CA ILE A 219 -38.78 -31.18 32.45
C ILE A 219 -39.62 -31.12 33.73
N VAL A 220 -39.89 -29.92 34.25
CA VAL A 220 -40.74 -29.71 35.43
C VAL A 220 -42.14 -30.30 35.21
N ASP A 221 -42.74 -30.07 34.04
CA ASP A 221 -44.06 -30.61 33.70
C ASP A 221 -44.06 -32.15 33.68
N LYS A 222 -42.97 -32.77 33.16
CA LYS A 222 -42.81 -34.23 33.16
C LYS A 222 -42.58 -34.80 34.57
N GLU A 223 -41.78 -34.12 35.39
CA GLU A 223 -41.56 -34.50 36.78
C GLU A 223 -42.89 -34.56 37.54
N GLN A 224 -43.70 -33.51 37.41
CA GLN A 224 -45.02 -33.45 38.03
C GLN A 224 -45.94 -34.60 37.57
N ALA A 225 -45.96 -34.90 36.27
CA ALA A 225 -46.73 -36.02 35.73
C ALA A 225 -46.25 -37.38 36.24
N ILE A 226 -44.93 -37.57 36.44
CA ILE A 226 -44.37 -38.79 37.03
C ILE A 226 -44.83 -38.92 38.48
N PHE A 227 -44.76 -37.85 39.27
CA PHE A 227 -45.21 -37.88 40.68
C PHE A 227 -46.70 -38.22 40.79
N GLU A 228 -47.55 -37.64 39.95
CA GLU A 228 -48.97 -37.98 39.90
C GLU A 228 -49.17 -39.46 39.60
N ARG A 229 -48.44 -40.00 38.62
CA ARG A 229 -48.54 -41.41 38.24
C ARG A 229 -48.05 -42.36 39.33
N VAL A 230 -46.96 -42.02 40.02
CA VAL A 230 -46.44 -42.81 41.14
C VAL A 230 -47.45 -42.86 42.28
N ASN A 231 -48.04 -41.71 42.62
CA ASN A 231 -49.09 -41.64 43.65
C ASN A 231 -50.33 -42.46 43.27
N GLU A 232 -50.77 -42.41 42.00
CA GLU A 232 -51.86 -43.26 41.52
C GLU A 232 -51.55 -44.75 41.67
N VAL A 233 -50.34 -45.17 41.29
CA VAL A 233 -49.89 -46.56 41.40
C VAL A 233 -49.82 -47.00 42.86
N GLU A 234 -49.29 -46.16 43.76
CA GLU A 234 -49.23 -46.45 45.19
C GLU A 234 -50.64 -46.63 45.78
N GLN A 235 -51.59 -45.77 45.42
CA GLN A 235 -52.99 -45.93 45.84
C GLN A 235 -53.63 -47.21 45.29
N GLN A 236 -53.37 -47.56 44.02
CA GLN A 236 -53.85 -48.80 43.41
C GLN A 236 -53.27 -50.04 44.10
N ILE A 237 -51.98 -50.04 44.42
CA ILE A 237 -51.32 -51.14 45.15
C ILE A 237 -51.91 -51.28 46.55
N ASN A 238 -52.08 -50.18 47.29
CA ASN A 238 -52.63 -50.19 48.64
C ASN A 238 -54.12 -50.61 48.67
N GLY A 239 -54.90 -50.24 47.64
CA GLY A 239 -56.31 -50.60 47.54
C GLY A 239 -56.59 -52.03 47.04
N ALA A 240 -55.63 -52.66 46.35
CA ALA A 240 -55.82 -53.95 45.68
C ALA A 240 -55.56 -55.20 46.55
N ASP A 241 -55.15 -55.06 47.82
CA ASP A 241 -54.97 -56.17 48.79
C ASP A 241 -54.11 -57.34 48.24
N LEU A 242 -53.05 -57.03 47.48
CA LEU A 242 -52.33 -58.00 46.65
C LEU A 242 -51.31 -58.89 47.39
N ILE A 243 -50.96 -58.61 48.65
CA ILE A 243 -49.97 -59.42 49.41
C ILE A 243 -50.47 -59.66 50.85
N LYS A 244 -50.90 -60.90 51.12
CA LYS A 244 -51.22 -61.37 52.48
C LYS A 244 -49.99 -62.05 53.08
N GLY A 245 -49.72 -61.81 54.37
CA GLY A 245 -48.56 -62.39 55.09
C GLY A 245 -48.53 -63.93 55.18
N ASN A 246 -49.58 -64.63 54.74
CA ASN A 246 -49.62 -66.08 54.58
C ASN A 246 -49.14 -66.56 53.19
N SER A 247 -48.84 -65.65 52.27
CA SER A 247 -48.39 -65.92 50.89
C SER A 247 -46.86 -65.83 50.73
N THR A 248 -46.12 -65.57 51.81
CA THR A 248 -44.67 -65.27 51.79
C THR A 248 -43.79 -66.46 52.15
N THR A 249 -44.35 -67.57 52.63
CA THR A 249 -43.58 -68.78 52.96
C THR A 249 -43.31 -69.59 51.68
N ASN A 250 -42.04 -69.69 51.26
CA ASN A 250 -41.59 -70.47 50.09
C ASN A 250 -42.12 -69.99 48.71
N TRP A 251 -42.46 -68.72 48.57
CA TRP A 251 -42.96 -68.17 47.30
C TRP A 251 -41.94 -68.23 46.15
N GLN A 252 -40.64 -68.17 46.47
CA GLN A 252 -39.58 -68.51 45.54
C GLN A 252 -39.48 -70.04 45.39
N LYS A 253 -40.21 -70.60 44.42
CA LYS A 253 -40.26 -72.05 44.15
C LYS A 253 -38.90 -72.65 43.76
N SER A 254 -38.02 -71.85 43.18
CA SER A 254 -36.65 -72.21 42.81
C SER A 254 -35.71 -71.21 43.46
N LYS A 255 -35.04 -71.63 44.55
CA LYS A 255 -34.13 -70.78 45.29
C LYS A 255 -32.92 -70.38 44.44
N ILE A 256 -32.53 -69.11 44.51
CA ILE A 256 -31.32 -68.57 43.87
C ILE A 256 -30.14 -68.56 44.85
N THR A 257 -30.43 -68.45 46.16
CA THR A 257 -29.48 -68.52 47.27
C THR A 257 -29.95 -69.54 48.31
N ASP A 258 -29.11 -69.89 49.26
CA ASP A 258 -29.57 -70.57 50.48
C ASP A 258 -30.45 -69.65 51.35
N ASP A 259 -30.95 -70.18 52.48
CA ASP A 259 -31.80 -69.43 53.42
C ASP A 259 -31.07 -68.29 54.16
N TYR A 260 -29.75 -68.21 54.03
CA TYR A 260 -28.90 -67.16 54.58
C TYR A 260 -28.46 -66.14 53.53
N GLY A 261 -28.93 -66.28 52.28
CA GLY A 261 -28.56 -65.40 51.16
C GLY A 261 -27.20 -65.71 50.54
N LYS A 262 -26.59 -66.86 50.83
CA LYS A 262 -25.33 -67.30 50.21
C LYS A 262 -25.58 -68.03 48.90
N ALA A 263 -24.60 -68.03 48.00
CA ALA A 263 -24.67 -68.81 46.77
C ALA A 263 -24.86 -70.31 47.07
N ILE A 264 -25.60 -71.00 46.20
CA ILE A 264 -25.79 -72.44 46.32
C ILE A 264 -24.51 -73.13 45.86
N GLU A 265 -23.82 -73.81 46.78
CA GLU A 265 -22.57 -74.53 46.51
C GLU A 265 -22.82 -75.86 45.79
N SER A 266 -21.99 -76.14 44.78
CA SER A 266 -21.92 -77.42 44.09
C SER A 266 -21.10 -78.45 44.87
N SER A 267 -21.59 -79.69 44.95
CA SER A 267 -20.73 -80.82 45.34
C SER A 267 -19.78 -81.27 44.22
N GLU A 268 -20.13 -80.96 42.97
CA GLU A 268 -19.32 -81.28 41.79
C GLU A 268 -18.19 -80.27 41.60
N GLN A 269 -17.01 -80.77 41.28
CA GLN A 269 -15.80 -79.98 40.96
C GLN A 269 -15.55 -79.87 39.45
N SER A 270 -16.51 -80.20 38.60
CA SER A 270 -16.45 -80.00 37.14
C SER A 270 -17.69 -79.24 36.69
N ILE A 271 -17.48 -78.18 35.93
CA ILE A 271 -18.53 -77.41 35.26
C ILE A 271 -19.34 -78.34 34.35
N ASP A 272 -18.69 -79.20 33.57
CA ASP A 272 -19.39 -80.13 32.69
C ASP A 272 -20.20 -81.18 33.45
N SER A 273 -19.71 -81.68 34.60
CA SER A 273 -20.51 -82.54 35.49
C SER A 273 -21.77 -81.83 35.96
N VAL A 274 -21.66 -80.56 36.37
CA VAL A 274 -22.81 -79.73 36.74
C VAL A 274 -23.76 -79.60 35.55
N LEU A 275 -23.25 -79.21 34.37
CA LEU A 275 -24.09 -78.98 33.18
C LEU A 275 -24.77 -80.24 32.62
N ASN A 276 -24.21 -81.42 32.84
CA ASN A 276 -24.83 -82.69 32.45
C ASN A 276 -25.99 -83.09 33.37
N ALA A 277 -25.91 -82.73 34.66
CA ALA A 277 -26.96 -83.02 35.65
C ALA A 277 -28.08 -81.98 35.67
N VAL A 278 -27.89 -80.81 35.05
CA VAL A 278 -28.82 -79.68 35.11
C VAL A 278 -29.93 -79.80 34.06
N ASN A 279 -31.18 -79.81 34.53
CA ASN A 279 -32.40 -79.77 33.71
C ASN A 279 -33.24 -78.49 33.93
N THR A 280 -32.78 -77.59 34.79
CA THR A 280 -33.49 -76.35 35.16
C THR A 280 -32.51 -75.20 35.31
N SER A 281 -32.98 -73.98 35.03
CA SER A 281 -32.17 -72.76 35.22
C SER A 281 -31.78 -72.58 36.69
N ARG A 282 -30.50 -72.29 36.94
CA ARG A 282 -29.96 -72.12 38.30
C ARG A 282 -28.64 -71.37 38.32
N ILE A 283 -28.32 -70.81 39.49
CA ILE A 283 -27.05 -70.18 39.81
C ILE A 283 -26.36 -71.07 40.83
N ILE A 284 -25.13 -71.49 40.54
CA ILE A 284 -24.36 -72.42 41.36
C ILE A 284 -22.96 -71.86 41.52
N HIS A 285 -22.43 -71.88 42.73
CA HIS A 285 -21.02 -71.63 43.00
C HIS A 285 -20.24 -72.95 42.98
N ILE A 286 -19.06 -72.95 42.35
CA ILE A 286 -18.17 -74.12 42.26
C ILE A 286 -16.82 -73.67 42.82
N THR A 287 -16.40 -74.25 43.94
CA THR A 287 -15.20 -73.79 44.67
C THR A 287 -13.88 -74.13 43.97
N ASN A 288 -13.85 -75.17 43.14
CA ASN A 288 -12.63 -75.62 42.45
C ASN A 288 -12.96 -76.43 41.18
N ALA A 289 -13.41 -75.75 40.14
CA ALA A 289 -13.69 -76.31 38.82
C ALA A 289 -12.40 -76.82 38.14
N THR A 290 -12.40 -78.10 37.80
CA THR A 290 -11.28 -78.81 37.14
C THR A 290 -11.17 -78.52 35.65
N ASP A 291 -12.24 -78.02 35.05
CA ASP A 291 -12.46 -77.76 33.63
C ASP A 291 -12.85 -76.29 33.36
N ALA A 292 -12.53 -75.39 34.30
CA ALA A 292 -12.69 -73.96 34.10
C ALA A 292 -11.87 -73.48 32.88
N PRO A 293 -12.40 -72.55 32.06
CA PRO A 293 -11.65 -71.91 30.98
C PRO A 293 -10.34 -71.31 31.48
N SER A 294 -9.24 -71.53 30.76
CA SER A 294 -7.91 -71.06 31.14
C SER A 294 -7.69 -69.56 30.88
N PHE A 295 -7.01 -68.90 31.82
CA PHE A 295 -6.52 -67.53 31.77
C PHE A 295 -5.32 -67.43 30.81
N GLU A 296 -5.20 -66.31 30.09
CA GLU A 296 -3.86 -65.76 29.86
C GLU A 296 -3.48 -65.00 31.12
N ASP A 297 -2.35 -65.36 31.73
CA ASP A 297 -1.75 -64.59 32.83
C ASP A 297 -1.48 -63.17 32.33
N ILE A 298 -2.19 -62.18 32.87
CA ILE A 298 -1.98 -60.76 32.52
C ILE A 298 -0.76 -60.17 33.24
N GLY A 299 0.04 -61.03 33.87
CA GLY A 299 1.16 -60.65 34.72
C GLY A 299 0.64 -60.28 36.10
N THR A 300 1.28 -60.86 37.12
CA THR A 300 1.33 -60.23 38.43
C THR A 300 1.64 -58.75 38.23
N VAL A 301 0.78 -57.86 38.74
CA VAL A 301 1.18 -56.49 39.03
C VAL A 301 2.51 -56.61 39.75
N ASP A 302 3.58 -56.08 39.15
CA ASP A 302 4.87 -55.96 39.82
C ASP A 302 4.56 -55.34 41.18
N THR A 303 4.65 -56.15 42.24
CA THR A 303 4.78 -55.58 43.58
C THR A 303 5.95 -54.61 43.46
N PRO A 304 5.79 -53.35 43.85
CA PRO A 304 6.91 -52.43 43.85
C PRO A 304 8.02 -53.14 44.61
N LYS A 305 9.15 -53.41 43.96
CA LYS A 305 10.39 -53.67 44.68
C LYS A 305 10.68 -52.38 45.44
N GLU A 306 10.14 -52.26 46.65
CA GLU A 306 10.78 -51.40 47.62
C GLU A 306 12.21 -51.94 47.79
N ASP A 307 13.13 -50.99 47.69
CA ASP A 307 14.53 -51.01 48.11
C ASP A 307 15.56 -52.00 47.55
N GLY A 308 15.21 -52.96 46.68
CA GLY A 308 16.23 -53.69 45.90
C GLY A 308 17.22 -54.50 46.73
N VAL A 309 16.85 -54.90 47.94
CA VAL A 309 17.61 -55.87 48.75
C VAL A 309 16.93 -57.23 48.66
N ASP A 310 17.64 -58.22 48.13
CA ASP A 310 17.22 -59.62 48.10
C ASP A 310 17.35 -60.21 49.52
N ASP A 311 16.23 -60.36 50.24
CA ASP A 311 16.21 -60.89 51.61
C ASP A 311 16.03 -62.41 51.69
N GLY A 312 15.97 -63.11 50.55
CA GLY A 312 15.88 -64.57 50.50
C GLY A 312 14.63 -65.15 51.16
N SER A 313 13.55 -64.38 51.34
CA SER A 313 12.26 -64.91 51.78
C SER A 313 11.48 -65.51 50.60
N ASP A 314 11.62 -66.83 50.43
CA ASP A 314 10.71 -67.61 49.58
C ASP A 314 9.30 -67.56 50.21
N ILE A 315 8.46 -66.64 49.74
CA ILE A 315 7.01 -66.70 50.01
C ILE A 315 6.47 -67.94 49.30
N PRO A 316 5.82 -68.89 50.00
CA PRO A 316 5.27 -70.07 49.35
C PRO A 316 4.22 -69.62 48.33
N ILE A 317 4.49 -69.89 47.05
CA ILE A 317 3.55 -69.70 45.95
C ILE A 317 2.33 -70.57 46.26
N ALA A 318 1.23 -69.94 46.65
CA ALA A 318 -0.06 -70.62 46.71
C ALA A 318 -0.33 -71.23 45.32
N PRO A 319 -0.79 -72.51 45.23
CA PRO A 319 -1.11 -73.09 43.94
C PRO A 319 -2.09 -72.16 43.21
N ASN A 320 -1.74 -71.78 41.99
CA ASN A 320 -2.48 -70.80 41.20
C ASN A 320 -3.91 -71.34 40.96
N THR A 321 -4.86 -70.94 41.82
CA THR A 321 -6.28 -71.27 41.72
C THR A 321 -7.03 -70.26 40.86
N LEU A 322 -6.30 -69.40 40.12
CA LEU A 322 -6.90 -68.32 39.36
C LEU A 322 -8.08 -68.85 38.55
N GLY A 323 -9.24 -68.26 38.79
CA GLY A 323 -10.57 -68.54 38.28
C GLY A 323 -11.02 -69.98 38.14
N LYS A 324 -10.50 -70.86 39.01
CA LYS A 324 -11.07 -72.20 39.27
C LYS A 324 -12.23 -72.15 40.27
N SER A 325 -12.30 -71.12 41.11
CA SER A 325 -13.51 -70.84 41.91
C SER A 325 -14.37 -69.82 41.18
N GLY A 326 -15.69 -69.98 41.24
CA GLY A 326 -16.58 -69.06 40.53
C GLY A 326 -18.05 -69.46 40.52
N VAL A 327 -18.86 -68.55 40.01
CA VAL A 327 -20.30 -68.70 39.83
C VAL A 327 -20.60 -69.17 38.41
N LEU A 328 -21.27 -70.30 38.30
CA LEU A 328 -21.87 -70.81 37.07
C LEU A 328 -23.36 -70.45 37.03
N VAL A 329 -23.74 -69.63 36.06
CA VAL A 329 -25.14 -69.28 35.78
C VAL A 329 -25.63 -70.11 34.60
N VAL A 330 -26.58 -71.01 34.84
CA VAL A 330 -27.17 -71.88 33.80
C VAL A 330 -28.60 -71.44 33.51
N TYR A 331 -28.89 -71.20 32.25
CA TYR A 331 -30.21 -70.89 31.73
C TYR A 331 -30.67 -71.98 30.78
N VAL A 332 -31.67 -72.77 31.19
CA VAL A 332 -32.24 -73.86 30.40
C VAL A 332 -33.55 -73.38 29.77
N VAL A 333 -33.66 -73.52 28.45
CA VAL A 333 -34.91 -73.25 27.70
C VAL A 333 -35.71 -74.54 27.58
N ASP A 334 -35.05 -75.62 27.16
CA ASP A 334 -35.58 -76.97 27.04
C ASP A 334 -34.42 -77.99 27.07
N ASP A 335 -34.72 -79.29 26.92
CA ASP A 335 -33.72 -80.36 26.97
C ASP A 335 -32.61 -80.23 25.90
N SER A 336 -32.91 -79.56 24.79
CA SER A 336 -32.01 -79.37 23.65
C SER A 336 -31.29 -78.02 23.63
N THR A 337 -31.82 -77.03 24.36
CA THR A 337 -31.39 -75.63 24.30
C THR A 337 -31.13 -75.05 25.68
N ALA A 338 -29.90 -74.63 25.93
CA ALA A 338 -29.48 -74.00 27.17
C ALA A 338 -28.27 -73.09 26.96
N ARG A 339 -27.94 -72.29 27.97
CA ARG A 339 -26.76 -71.43 28.01
C ARG A 339 -26.15 -71.50 29.39
N ALA A 340 -24.84 -71.51 29.49
CA ALA A 340 -24.13 -71.42 30.75
C ALA A 340 -23.08 -70.30 30.67
N THR A 341 -22.99 -69.48 31.71
CA THR A 341 -21.96 -68.45 31.84
C THR A 341 -21.17 -68.68 33.12
N TRP A 342 -19.86 -68.72 33.00
CA TRP A 342 -18.90 -68.84 34.09
C TRP A 342 -18.36 -67.46 34.46
N TYR A 343 -18.43 -67.15 35.75
CA TYR A 343 -17.91 -65.95 36.41
C TYR A 343 -16.89 -66.38 37.45
N PRO A 344 -15.59 -66.36 37.14
CA PRO A 344 -14.58 -66.67 38.14
C PRO A 344 -14.58 -65.64 39.28
N ASP A 345 -14.35 -66.07 40.52
CA ASP A 345 -14.42 -65.17 41.70
C ASP A 345 -13.35 -64.08 41.72
N ASP A 346 -12.25 -64.32 41.02
CA ASP A 346 -11.04 -63.51 40.99
C ASP A 346 -10.77 -62.86 39.63
N SER A 347 -11.75 -62.87 38.72
CA SER A 347 -11.64 -62.26 37.40
C SER A 347 -12.91 -61.53 36.96
N ASN A 348 -12.73 -60.42 36.25
CA ASN A 348 -13.84 -59.70 35.59
C ASN A 348 -14.23 -60.33 34.24
N ASP A 349 -13.60 -61.45 33.87
CA ASP A 349 -13.90 -62.16 32.62
C ASP A 349 -15.23 -62.92 32.73
N GLU A 350 -16.01 -62.89 31.65
CA GLU A 350 -17.21 -63.72 31.50
C GLU A 350 -16.99 -64.71 30.36
N TYR A 351 -17.25 -66.00 30.63
CA TYR A 351 -17.16 -67.05 29.62
C TYR A 351 -18.52 -67.70 29.42
N THR A 352 -19.03 -67.73 28.20
CA THR A 352 -20.34 -68.30 27.87
C THR A 352 -20.20 -69.51 26.96
N LYS A 353 -20.95 -70.57 27.25
CA LYS A 353 -21.18 -71.71 26.35
C LYS A 353 -22.67 -71.95 26.12
N TYR A 354 -22.99 -72.63 25.03
CA TYR A 354 -24.35 -72.88 24.59
C TYR A 354 -24.61 -74.38 24.45
N LYS A 355 -25.81 -74.83 24.78
CA LYS A 355 -26.34 -76.15 24.42
C LYS A 355 -27.28 -75.95 23.25
N ILE A 356 -26.97 -76.59 22.11
CA ILE A 356 -27.80 -76.52 20.90
C ILE A 356 -27.95 -77.95 20.37
N GLY A 357 -29.19 -78.37 20.11
CA GLY A 357 -29.47 -79.74 19.66
C GLY A 357 -29.10 -80.81 20.69
N GLY A 358 -29.09 -80.47 21.98
CA GLY A 358 -28.71 -81.38 23.07
C GLY A 358 -27.21 -81.43 23.38
N THR A 359 -26.36 -80.80 22.56
CA THR A 359 -24.90 -80.81 22.73
C THR A 359 -24.39 -79.47 23.28
N TRP A 360 -23.56 -79.52 24.33
CA TRP A 360 -22.84 -78.36 24.86
C TRP A 360 -21.62 -78.03 24.00
N TYR A 361 -21.52 -76.77 23.57
CA TYR A 361 -20.38 -76.22 22.85
C TYR A 361 -19.29 -75.72 23.82
N PRO A 362 -18.07 -75.45 23.33
CA PRO A 362 -17.00 -74.86 24.15
C PRO A 362 -17.34 -73.46 24.67
N PHE A 363 -16.55 -72.97 25.62
CA PHE A 363 -16.64 -71.62 26.17
C PHE A 363 -16.12 -70.54 25.21
N TYR A 364 -16.77 -69.37 25.22
CA TYR A 364 -16.39 -68.15 24.52
C TYR A 364 -16.30 -66.97 25.49
N LYS A 365 -15.24 -66.16 25.44
CA LYS A 365 -15.09 -64.95 26.26
C LYS A 365 -15.98 -63.82 25.74
N LYS A 366 -16.73 -63.15 26.61
CA LYS A 366 -17.79 -62.19 26.24
C LYS A 366 -17.29 -60.80 25.84
N ASN A 367 -16.14 -60.36 26.36
CA ASN A 367 -15.55 -59.04 26.09
C ASN A 367 -14.07 -59.17 25.72
N ASP A 368 -13.71 -58.98 24.45
CA ASP A 368 -12.33 -58.77 24.03
C ASP A 368 -12.00 -57.27 24.15
N GLY A 369 -11.17 -56.89 25.13
CA GLY A 369 -10.84 -55.50 25.44
C GLY A 369 -10.17 -54.71 24.30
N ASN A 370 -9.64 -55.40 23.28
CA ASN A 370 -9.01 -54.74 22.13
C ASN A 370 -10.02 -54.03 21.21
N LEU A 371 -11.23 -54.56 21.08
CA LEU A 371 -12.27 -54.01 20.20
C LEU A 371 -12.78 -52.64 20.66
N THR A 372 -12.98 -52.48 21.97
CA THR A 372 -13.52 -51.23 22.55
C THR A 372 -12.50 -50.08 22.47
N LYS A 373 -11.21 -50.37 22.65
CA LYS A 373 -10.14 -49.37 22.58
C LYS A 373 -9.92 -48.85 21.14
N GLN A 374 -9.85 -49.75 20.16
CA GLN A 374 -9.70 -49.36 18.75
C GLN A 374 -10.86 -48.50 18.26
N PHE A 375 -12.10 -48.83 18.65
CA PHE A 375 -13.28 -48.07 18.27
C PHE A 375 -13.28 -46.63 18.83
N VAL A 376 -12.87 -46.45 20.10
CA VAL A 376 -12.79 -45.12 20.72
C VAL A 376 -11.66 -44.29 20.10
N GLU A 377 -10.50 -44.89 19.83
CA GLU A 377 -9.38 -44.22 19.16
C GLU A 377 -9.73 -43.79 17.73
N GLU A 378 -10.43 -44.63 16.97
CA GLU A 378 -10.86 -44.34 15.60
C GLU A 378 -11.86 -43.18 15.55
N ILE A 379 -12.88 -43.18 16.43
CA ILE A 379 -13.87 -42.09 16.50
C ILE A 379 -13.21 -40.77 16.91
N SER A 380 -12.31 -40.79 17.89
CA SER A 380 -11.61 -39.59 18.37
C SER A 380 -10.75 -38.96 17.27
N ASN A 381 -9.96 -39.78 16.56
CA ASN A 381 -9.11 -39.31 15.47
C ASN A 381 -9.92 -38.77 14.28
N ASN A 382 -11.03 -39.42 13.91
CA ASN A 382 -11.92 -38.94 12.85
C ASN A 382 -12.55 -37.57 13.20
N THR A 383 -13.00 -37.41 14.44
CA THR A 383 -13.60 -36.15 14.91
C THR A 383 -12.57 -35.00 14.89
N LEU A 384 -11.34 -35.26 15.34
CA LEU A 384 -10.25 -34.27 15.31
C LEU A 384 -9.91 -33.83 13.88
N ASN A 385 -9.87 -34.76 12.93
CA ASN A 385 -9.55 -34.46 11.54
C ASN A 385 -10.65 -33.63 10.86
N GLN A 386 -11.93 -33.92 11.14
CA GLN A 386 -13.05 -33.12 10.64
C GLN A 386 -13.03 -31.68 11.18
N ALA A 387 -12.70 -31.49 12.46
CA ALA A 387 -12.58 -30.18 13.07
C ALA A 387 -11.45 -29.34 12.43
N LYS A 388 -10.27 -29.95 12.18
CA LYS A 388 -9.16 -29.29 11.47
C LYS A 388 -9.58 -28.84 10.06
N GLN A 389 -10.19 -29.73 9.28
CA GLN A 389 -10.67 -29.41 7.94
C GLN A 389 -11.70 -28.27 7.93
N TYR A 390 -12.62 -28.25 8.90
CA TYR A 390 -13.60 -27.18 9.03
C TYR A 390 -12.94 -25.83 9.32
N VAL A 391 -11.98 -25.79 10.26
CA VAL A 391 -11.24 -24.57 10.61
C VAL A 391 -10.40 -24.07 9.43
N ASP A 392 -9.66 -24.96 8.76
CA ASP A 392 -8.86 -24.62 7.58
C ASP A 392 -9.75 -24.09 6.45
N GLY A 393 -10.91 -24.71 6.21
CA GLY A 393 -11.89 -24.24 5.23
C GLY A 393 -12.45 -22.86 5.55
N LYS A 394 -12.74 -22.57 6.82
CA LYS A 394 -13.18 -21.23 7.26
C LYS A 394 -12.08 -20.19 7.09
N LEU A 395 -10.84 -20.50 7.45
CA LEU A 395 -9.69 -19.62 7.29
C LEU A 395 -9.34 -19.35 5.82
N GLN A 396 -9.56 -20.30 4.91
CA GLN A 396 -9.38 -20.07 3.47
C GLN A 396 -10.46 -19.16 2.87
N SER A 397 -11.67 -19.15 3.45
CA SER A 397 -12.80 -18.37 2.93
C SER A 397 -12.77 -16.87 3.25
N ILE A 398 -11.88 -16.44 4.15
CA ILE A 398 -11.72 -15.03 4.53
C ILE A 398 -10.55 -14.40 3.77
N SER A 399 -10.69 -13.14 3.34
CA SER A 399 -9.63 -12.37 2.66
C SER A 399 -8.64 -11.78 3.67
N TRP A 400 -7.82 -12.61 4.31
CA TRP A 400 -6.79 -12.19 5.26
C TRP A 400 -5.38 -12.20 4.66
N GLN A 401 -4.43 -11.58 5.36
CA GLN A 401 -3.03 -11.51 4.94
C GLN A 401 -2.33 -12.87 5.04
N GLN A 402 -2.29 -13.63 3.93
CA GLN A 402 -1.74 -14.99 3.88
C GLN A 402 -0.20 -15.06 3.93
N HIS A 403 0.48 -13.95 3.61
CA HIS A 403 1.95 -13.90 3.60
C HIS A 403 2.48 -13.22 4.85
N LYS A 404 3.49 -13.86 5.45
CA LYS A 404 4.23 -13.33 6.60
C LYS A 404 4.88 -11.97 6.24
N LEU A 405 4.65 -10.95 7.06
CA LEU A 405 5.25 -9.61 6.91
C LEU A 405 6.53 -9.45 7.76
N THR A 406 6.58 -10.09 8.93
CA THR A 406 7.69 -10.05 9.89
C THR A 406 7.88 -11.41 10.55
N GLU A 407 9.04 -11.64 11.17
CA GLU A 407 9.26 -12.73 12.12
C GLU A 407 8.28 -12.68 13.31
N HIS A 408 8.12 -13.82 14.00
CA HIS A 408 7.16 -13.93 15.14
C HIS A 408 7.49 -12.98 16.30
N ASN A 409 8.73 -12.50 16.35
CA ASN A 409 9.23 -11.53 17.33
C ASN A 409 9.17 -10.06 16.82
N GLY A 410 8.52 -9.82 15.68
CA GLY A 410 8.40 -8.50 15.06
C GLY A 410 9.61 -8.05 14.23
N GLN A 411 10.68 -8.85 14.14
CA GLN A 411 11.85 -8.51 13.33
C GLN A 411 11.57 -8.66 11.82
N SER A 412 12.32 -7.93 10.99
CA SER A 412 12.29 -8.14 9.54
C SER A 412 12.70 -9.56 9.18
N ILE A 413 12.15 -10.10 8.08
CA ILE A 413 12.49 -11.43 7.59
C ILE A 413 13.94 -11.42 7.11
N GLN A 414 14.78 -12.22 7.75
CA GLN A 414 16.23 -12.27 7.49
C GLN A 414 16.54 -13.17 6.29
N LYS A 415 17.29 -12.67 5.30
CA LYS A 415 17.71 -13.44 4.13
C LYS A 415 19.15 -13.14 3.71
N ASN A 416 19.98 -14.18 3.65
CA ASN A 416 21.30 -14.07 3.01
C ASN A 416 21.16 -14.37 1.51
N LEU A 417 21.61 -13.45 0.66
CA LEU A 417 21.55 -13.60 -0.80
C LEU A 417 22.82 -14.24 -1.38
N TYR A 418 23.86 -14.45 -0.58
CA TYR A 418 25.11 -15.11 -0.94
C TYR A 418 25.80 -14.52 -2.18
N ASN A 419 25.62 -13.22 -2.43
CA ASN A 419 26.12 -12.53 -3.62
C ASN A 419 25.66 -13.19 -4.94
N ALA A 420 24.48 -13.84 -4.94
CA ALA A 420 23.96 -14.58 -6.08
C ALA A 420 22.67 -13.95 -6.64
N LYS A 421 22.66 -13.64 -7.94
CA LYS A 421 21.50 -13.01 -8.62
C LYS A 421 20.23 -13.88 -8.53
N GLY A 422 20.36 -15.19 -8.71
CA GLY A 422 19.23 -16.12 -8.60
C GLY A 422 18.55 -16.09 -7.24
N ASN A 423 19.29 -15.81 -6.15
CA ASN A 423 18.70 -15.69 -4.81
C ASN A 423 17.89 -14.39 -4.66
N LEU A 424 18.30 -13.30 -5.32
CA LEU A 424 17.53 -12.06 -5.39
C LEU A 424 16.24 -12.27 -6.22
N GLU A 425 16.37 -12.92 -7.38
CA GLU A 425 15.24 -13.20 -8.30
C GLU A 425 14.17 -14.10 -7.67
N ALA A 426 14.59 -15.08 -6.86
CA ALA A 426 13.71 -16.02 -6.17
C ALA A 426 12.89 -15.41 -5.03
N LEU A 427 13.19 -14.17 -4.60
CA LEU A 427 12.41 -13.53 -3.55
C LEU A 427 10.96 -13.27 -3.99
N GLY A 428 10.02 -13.60 -3.11
CA GLY A 428 8.62 -13.23 -3.24
C GLY A 428 8.37 -11.78 -2.82
N ALA A 429 7.10 -11.36 -2.89
CA ALA A 429 6.71 -10.06 -2.36
C ALA A 429 6.91 -10.01 -0.85
N GLY A 430 7.48 -8.91 -0.33
CA GLY A 430 7.71 -8.75 1.10
C GLY A 430 8.77 -7.72 1.47
N ASN A 431 8.99 -7.58 2.77
CA ASN A 431 10.04 -6.75 3.35
C ASN A 431 11.05 -7.64 4.06
N TYR A 432 12.32 -7.47 3.70
CA TYR A 432 13.42 -8.32 4.16
C TYR A 432 14.52 -7.45 4.76
N TYR A 433 15.26 -8.02 5.70
CA TYR A 433 16.62 -7.59 5.99
C TYR A 433 17.55 -8.57 5.30
N VAL A 434 18.32 -8.07 4.33
CA VAL A 434 19.16 -8.90 3.47
C VAL A 434 20.63 -8.68 3.72
N THR A 435 21.42 -9.74 3.55
CA THR A 435 22.88 -9.69 3.58
C THR A 435 23.47 -10.23 2.27
N SER A 436 24.68 -9.78 1.92
CA SER A 436 25.41 -10.19 0.72
C SER A 436 24.63 -9.92 -0.58
N VAL A 437 24.09 -8.71 -0.72
CA VAL A 437 23.32 -8.31 -1.91
C VAL A 437 24.21 -8.29 -3.17
N PRO A 438 23.82 -8.93 -4.28
CA PRO A 438 24.63 -9.03 -5.48
C PRO A 438 24.67 -7.75 -6.34
N ASP A 439 25.79 -7.56 -7.05
CA ASP A 439 26.03 -6.51 -8.06
C ASP A 439 25.83 -5.06 -7.58
N LEU A 440 25.94 -4.77 -6.27
CA LEU A 440 25.83 -3.40 -5.78
C LEU A 440 26.91 -2.49 -6.41
N PRO A 441 26.61 -1.21 -6.71
CA PRO A 441 27.61 -0.27 -7.22
C PRO A 441 28.79 -0.16 -6.25
N GLY A 442 30.02 -0.03 -6.75
CA GLY A 442 31.24 -0.03 -5.92
C GLY A 442 31.34 1.10 -4.89
N ILE A 443 30.50 2.12 -4.98
CA ILE A 443 30.37 3.20 -3.98
C ILE A 443 29.57 2.77 -2.74
N VAL A 444 28.88 1.63 -2.79
CA VAL A 444 28.11 1.11 -1.66
C VAL A 444 29.03 0.36 -0.71
N GLU A 445 29.21 0.90 0.48
CA GLU A 445 30.09 0.30 1.51
C GLU A 445 29.44 -0.86 2.26
N SER A 446 28.10 -0.87 2.42
CA SER A 446 27.36 -1.93 3.11
C SER A 446 26.56 -2.80 2.15
N TYR A 447 26.87 -4.10 2.16
CA TYR A 447 26.18 -5.14 1.36
C TYR A 447 25.02 -5.78 2.13
N GLU A 448 24.63 -5.20 3.25
CA GLU A 448 23.46 -5.58 4.03
C GLU A 448 22.53 -4.39 4.23
N GLY A 449 21.24 -4.66 4.46
CA GLY A 449 20.26 -3.61 4.67
C GLY A 449 18.83 -4.06 4.45
N TYR A 450 17.93 -3.08 4.29
CA TYR A 450 16.51 -3.31 4.14
C TYR A 450 16.14 -3.42 2.67
N LEU A 451 15.41 -4.46 2.31
CA LEU A 451 14.95 -4.74 0.94
C LEU A 451 13.44 -4.90 0.91
N SER A 452 12.76 -4.05 0.14
CA SER A 452 11.35 -4.23 -0.21
C SER A 452 11.24 -4.81 -1.61
N VAL A 453 10.46 -5.88 -1.75
CA VAL A 453 10.21 -6.56 -3.03
C VAL A 453 8.74 -6.42 -3.38
N PHE A 454 8.48 -5.79 -4.52
CA PHE A 454 7.14 -5.64 -5.08
C PHE A 454 7.02 -6.58 -6.28
N VAL A 455 6.03 -7.47 -6.26
CA VAL A 455 5.78 -8.43 -7.33
C VAL A 455 4.45 -8.08 -7.98
N LYS A 456 4.47 -7.81 -9.29
CA LYS A 456 3.25 -7.64 -10.09
C LYS A 456 2.78 -9.01 -10.60
N ASP A 457 3.73 -9.78 -11.12
CA ASP A 457 3.54 -11.13 -11.67
C ASP A 457 4.90 -11.86 -11.72
N ASP A 458 4.93 -13.12 -12.15
CA ASP A 458 6.15 -13.95 -12.19
C ASP A 458 7.25 -13.38 -13.09
N ALA A 459 6.90 -12.48 -14.02
CA ALA A 459 7.82 -11.85 -14.96
C ALA A 459 8.21 -10.42 -14.57
N ASN A 460 7.58 -9.81 -13.58
CA ASN A 460 7.77 -8.40 -13.25
C ASN A 460 7.89 -8.15 -11.74
N LYS A 461 9.07 -7.70 -11.31
CA LYS A 461 9.40 -7.40 -9.90
C LYS A 461 10.16 -6.09 -9.79
N LEU A 462 9.97 -5.36 -8.69
CA LEU A 462 10.77 -4.20 -8.31
C LEU A 462 11.42 -4.46 -6.95
N PHE A 463 12.72 -4.22 -6.87
CA PHE A 463 13.53 -4.32 -5.67
C PHE A 463 13.94 -2.91 -5.23
N ASN A 464 13.63 -2.54 -3.98
CA ASN A 464 14.10 -1.30 -3.35
C ASN A 464 15.01 -1.67 -2.19
N PHE A 465 16.31 -1.43 -2.34
CA PHE A 465 17.33 -1.73 -1.34
C PHE A 465 17.88 -0.46 -0.69
N THR A 466 17.90 -0.45 0.64
CA THR A 466 18.51 0.60 1.45
C THR A 466 19.61 -0.02 2.32
N PRO A 467 20.90 0.26 2.02
CA PRO A 467 22.01 -0.24 2.83
C PRO A 467 21.87 0.16 4.30
N SER A 468 22.31 -0.70 5.22
CA SER A 468 22.19 -0.49 6.68
C SER A 468 22.86 0.81 7.17
N ASN A 469 23.91 1.25 6.48
CA ASN A 469 24.70 2.44 6.80
C ASN A 469 24.32 3.69 5.97
N SER A 470 23.29 3.62 5.13
CA SER A 470 22.92 4.72 4.22
C SER A 470 21.41 4.99 4.24
N LYS A 471 21.04 6.20 3.82
CA LYS A 471 19.64 6.55 3.52
C LYS A 471 19.34 6.53 2.03
N LYS A 472 20.35 6.26 1.19
CA LYS A 472 20.22 6.20 -0.27
C LYS A 472 19.53 4.90 -0.67
N VAL A 473 18.49 5.01 -1.49
CA VAL A 473 17.75 3.86 -2.01
C VAL A 473 18.31 3.48 -3.38
N TYR A 474 18.60 2.19 -3.55
CA TYR A 474 18.98 1.59 -4.81
C TYR A 474 17.82 0.73 -5.31
N THR A 475 17.52 0.83 -6.59
CA THR A 475 16.46 0.07 -7.24
C THR A 475 16.99 -0.83 -8.33
N ARG A 476 16.32 -1.96 -8.50
CA ARG A 476 16.58 -2.91 -9.59
C ARG A 476 15.26 -3.59 -9.93
N SER A 477 15.04 -3.94 -11.18
CA SER A 477 13.79 -4.55 -11.59
C SER A 477 14.03 -5.86 -12.36
N ILE A 478 13.03 -6.74 -12.32
CA ILE A 478 12.83 -7.75 -13.35
C ILE A 478 11.72 -7.22 -14.24
N THR A 479 11.97 -7.11 -15.54
CA THR A 479 10.97 -6.72 -16.53
C THR A 479 10.88 -7.80 -17.59
N ASN A 480 9.69 -8.35 -17.83
CA ASN A 480 9.48 -9.45 -18.78
C ASN A 480 10.45 -10.64 -18.56
N GLY A 481 10.65 -11.01 -17.29
CA GLY A 481 11.50 -12.14 -16.89
C GLY A 481 13.01 -11.87 -16.97
N ARG A 482 13.43 -10.62 -17.23
CA ARG A 482 14.84 -10.24 -17.32
C ARG A 482 15.20 -9.28 -16.19
N LEU A 483 16.18 -9.66 -15.37
CA LEU A 483 16.77 -8.80 -14.35
C LEU A 483 17.62 -7.70 -14.99
N ASP A 484 17.43 -6.46 -14.54
CA ASP A 484 18.24 -5.32 -14.97
C ASP A 484 19.73 -5.59 -14.71
N SER A 485 20.59 -5.10 -15.61
CA SER A 485 22.02 -5.40 -15.55
C SER A 485 22.74 -4.80 -14.33
N GLN A 486 22.19 -3.73 -13.75
CA GLN A 486 22.78 -2.99 -12.65
C GLN A 486 21.70 -2.42 -11.73
N TRP A 487 22.08 -2.11 -10.48
CA TRP A 487 21.26 -1.27 -9.61
C TRP A 487 21.32 0.18 -10.08
N ALA A 488 20.20 0.87 -9.97
CA ALA A 488 20.06 2.29 -10.24
C ALA A 488 19.61 3.02 -8.98
N THR A 489 19.66 4.33 -9.01
CA THR A 489 19.21 5.21 -7.94
C THR A 489 18.05 6.03 -8.49
N PRO A 490 16.84 5.93 -7.92
CA PRO A 490 15.71 6.71 -8.40
C PRO A 490 16.01 8.19 -8.27
N ASN A 491 15.81 8.95 -9.35
CA ASN A 491 15.91 10.42 -9.36
C ASN A 491 17.28 10.97 -8.93
N GLU A 492 18.40 10.24 -9.14
CA GLU A 492 19.72 10.80 -8.84
C GLU A 492 20.09 11.89 -9.85
N HIS A 493 20.37 13.09 -9.33
CA HIS A 493 20.89 14.19 -10.13
C HIS A 493 22.26 13.81 -10.69
N LYS A 494 22.43 13.80 -12.02
CA LYS A 494 23.72 13.51 -12.65
C LYS A 494 24.55 14.78 -12.64
N THR A 495 25.67 14.77 -11.91
CA THR A 495 26.67 15.84 -11.97
C THR A 495 27.98 15.32 -12.58
N ALA A 496 28.65 16.12 -13.41
CA ALA A 496 29.98 15.78 -13.90
C ALA A 496 30.83 17.02 -14.17
N VAL A 497 32.11 16.94 -13.86
CA VAL A 497 33.09 17.96 -14.26
C VAL A 497 33.39 17.77 -15.75
N LEU A 498 32.89 18.68 -16.57
CA LEU A 498 33.04 18.67 -18.02
C LEU A 498 34.36 19.31 -18.47
N PHE A 499 34.84 20.29 -17.72
CA PHE A 499 36.13 20.94 -17.94
C PHE A 499 36.75 21.32 -16.59
N ASP A 500 38.05 21.09 -16.44
CA ASP A 500 38.85 21.53 -15.29
C ASP A 500 40.24 21.92 -15.83
N GLY A 501 40.54 23.21 -15.83
CA GLY A 501 41.73 23.74 -16.51
C GLY A 501 41.84 25.28 -16.43
N ALA A 502 42.48 25.88 -17.42
CA ALA A 502 42.63 27.33 -17.54
C ALA A 502 42.53 27.76 -19.00
N ALA A 503 41.31 27.99 -19.47
CA ALA A 503 41.06 28.50 -20.82
C ALA A 503 40.98 30.02 -20.79
N ASN A 504 41.91 30.69 -21.45
CA ASN A 504 41.98 32.15 -21.53
C ASN A 504 42.25 32.58 -22.98
N GLY A 505 41.70 33.73 -23.35
CA GLY A 505 41.94 34.35 -24.64
C GLY A 505 40.89 34.03 -25.71
N VAL A 506 40.58 35.03 -26.53
CA VAL A 506 39.66 34.89 -27.67
C VAL A 506 40.22 33.89 -28.68
N GLY A 507 39.34 33.01 -29.17
CA GLY A 507 39.65 31.88 -30.05
C GLY A 507 39.99 30.58 -29.31
N THR A 508 40.18 30.61 -27.99
CA THR A 508 40.52 29.42 -27.20
C THR A 508 39.36 28.44 -27.14
N ARG A 509 39.62 27.19 -27.53
CA ARG A 509 38.66 26.08 -27.44
C ARG A 509 38.72 25.40 -26.08
N ILE A 510 37.55 25.11 -25.54
CA ILE A 510 37.33 24.40 -24.29
C ILE A 510 36.73 23.03 -24.66
N ASN A 511 37.56 21.99 -24.59
CA ASN A 511 37.12 20.62 -24.87
C ASN A 511 36.51 20.01 -23.61
N LEU A 512 35.29 19.51 -23.74
CA LEU A 512 34.54 18.90 -22.66
C LEU A 512 34.76 17.38 -22.64
N THR A 513 34.77 16.78 -21.44
CA THR A 513 34.94 15.34 -21.25
C THR A 513 33.76 14.52 -21.79
N GLU A 514 32.55 15.10 -21.82
CA GLU A 514 31.36 14.57 -22.47
C GLU A 514 30.46 15.71 -22.97
N ALA A 515 29.41 15.35 -23.73
CA ALA A 515 28.55 16.35 -24.36
C ALA A 515 27.77 17.16 -23.31
N TYR A 516 27.82 18.49 -23.36
CA TYR A 516 27.10 19.36 -22.42
C TYR A 516 25.58 19.16 -22.50
N THR A 517 25.05 18.72 -23.64
CA THR A 517 23.63 18.39 -23.86
C THR A 517 23.14 17.19 -23.05
N ASN A 518 24.05 16.43 -22.42
CA ASN A 518 23.67 15.38 -21.47
C ASN A 518 23.13 15.95 -20.15
N TYR A 519 23.22 17.27 -19.95
CA TYR A 519 22.86 17.99 -18.72
C TYR A 519 21.77 19.02 -18.97
N ALA A 520 21.08 19.46 -17.92
CA ALA A 520 20.09 20.54 -17.98
C ALA A 520 20.76 21.91 -17.75
N ILE A 521 21.76 21.96 -16.88
CA ILE A 521 22.45 23.20 -16.45
C ILE A 521 23.96 22.99 -16.55
N LEU A 522 24.68 24.05 -16.96
CA LEU A 522 26.13 24.17 -16.85
C LEU A 522 26.47 25.19 -15.79
N PHE A 523 27.21 24.78 -14.76
CA PHE A 523 27.88 25.69 -13.83
C PHE A 523 29.27 26.01 -14.36
N ILE A 524 29.60 27.28 -14.46
CA ILE A 524 30.85 27.77 -15.04
C ILE A 524 31.53 28.60 -13.98
N SER A 525 32.77 28.22 -13.65
CA SER A 525 33.63 29.00 -12.80
C SER A 525 34.90 29.42 -13.51
N GLY A 526 35.42 30.56 -13.08
CA GLY A 526 36.53 31.21 -13.72
C GLY A 526 37.08 32.34 -12.87
N THR A 527 37.96 33.12 -13.47
CA THR A 527 38.54 34.31 -12.87
C THR A 527 38.52 35.48 -13.85
N TYR A 528 38.45 36.67 -13.29
CA TYR A 528 38.61 37.93 -14.00
C TYR A 528 39.39 38.89 -13.07
N PRO A 529 39.90 40.04 -13.55
CA PRO A 529 40.75 40.89 -12.72
C PRO A 529 40.09 41.40 -11.42
N GLY A 530 38.75 41.36 -11.36
CA GLY A 530 37.97 41.74 -10.20
C GLY A 530 37.61 40.63 -9.21
N GLY A 531 38.01 39.38 -9.47
CA GLY A 531 37.71 38.25 -8.59
C GLY A 531 37.32 36.98 -9.34
N VAL A 532 36.33 36.27 -8.82
CA VAL A 532 35.88 34.98 -9.36
C VAL A 532 34.63 35.11 -10.21
N ILE A 533 34.52 34.23 -11.20
CA ILE A 533 33.32 34.02 -11.97
C ILE A 533 32.60 32.83 -11.38
N GLU A 534 31.33 33.03 -11.04
CA GLU A 534 30.34 32.01 -10.75
C GLU A 534 29.13 32.33 -11.62
N ALA A 535 28.82 31.42 -12.54
CA ALA A 535 27.72 31.57 -13.49
C ALA A 535 27.06 30.22 -13.77
N PHE A 536 25.82 30.27 -14.24
CA PHE A 536 25.13 29.10 -14.75
C PHE A 536 24.47 29.41 -16.09
N SER A 537 24.31 28.38 -16.93
CA SER A 537 23.61 28.49 -18.22
C SER A 537 22.78 27.23 -18.47
N LEU A 538 21.56 27.41 -18.99
CA LEU A 538 20.75 26.30 -19.47
C LEU A 538 21.36 25.73 -20.75
N THR A 539 21.47 24.41 -20.82
CA THR A 539 22.01 23.73 -22.00
C THR A 539 21.12 23.95 -23.22
N SER A 540 19.81 24.14 -23.01
CA SER A 540 18.79 24.40 -24.02
C SER A 540 18.85 25.78 -24.67
N ILE A 541 19.50 26.78 -24.04
CA ILE A 541 19.64 28.11 -24.65
C ILE A 541 20.57 28.00 -25.88
N PRO A 542 20.12 28.37 -27.09
CA PRO A 542 20.95 28.28 -28.28
C PRO A 542 22.11 29.30 -28.25
N ASN A 543 23.10 29.10 -29.11
CA ASN A 543 24.18 30.05 -29.45
C ASN A 543 25.37 30.11 -28.47
N ALA A 544 25.32 30.94 -27.43
CA ALA A 544 26.49 31.27 -26.63
C ALA A 544 26.14 31.53 -25.16
N ILE A 545 27.15 31.41 -24.30
CA ILE A 545 27.06 31.64 -22.86
C ILE A 545 27.74 32.98 -22.57
N GLN A 546 26.97 33.96 -22.13
CA GLN A 546 27.48 35.28 -21.79
C GLN A 546 27.85 35.34 -20.31
N LEU A 547 29.07 35.81 -20.04
CA LEU A 547 29.60 36.05 -18.72
C LEU A 547 29.87 37.55 -18.59
N SER A 548 29.05 38.25 -17.79
CA SER A 548 29.24 39.66 -17.50
C SER A 548 29.56 39.84 -16.01
N LYS A 549 30.69 40.47 -15.69
CA LYS A 549 31.13 40.76 -14.32
C LYS A 549 31.67 42.18 -14.21
N THR A 550 31.46 42.81 -13.07
CA THR A 550 31.95 44.17 -12.81
C THR A 550 32.69 44.20 -11.49
N ASN A 551 33.83 44.88 -11.42
CA ASN A 551 34.50 45.17 -10.15
C ASN A 551 34.43 46.66 -9.77
N VAL A 552 34.58 46.90 -8.47
CA VAL A 552 34.48 48.23 -7.87
C VAL A 552 35.74 49.04 -8.16
N VAL A 553 35.57 50.35 -8.33
CA VAL A 553 36.64 51.35 -8.41
C VAL A 553 37.48 51.35 -7.12
N ASP A 554 38.74 51.74 -7.21
CA ASP A 554 39.62 51.88 -6.03
C ASP A 554 39.16 53.03 -5.11
N SER A 555 39.88 53.21 -3.99
CA SER A 555 39.55 54.21 -2.96
C SER A 555 39.50 55.66 -3.46
N ASP A 556 40.11 55.92 -4.61
CA ASP A 556 40.17 57.24 -5.23
C ASP A 556 39.13 57.40 -6.37
N GLY A 557 38.23 56.42 -6.53
CA GLY A 557 37.22 56.40 -7.58
C GLY A 557 37.78 56.13 -8.98
N ASN A 558 39.03 55.69 -9.07
CA ASN A 558 39.72 55.34 -10.30
C ASN A 558 39.78 53.81 -10.48
N GLY A 559 40.03 53.36 -11.71
CA GLY A 559 40.01 51.93 -12.02
C GLY A 559 38.61 51.32 -12.03
N GLY A 560 38.52 49.99 -11.89
CA GLY A 560 37.28 49.23 -12.09
C GLY A 560 36.97 48.99 -13.57
N GLY A 561 36.29 47.88 -13.86
CA GLY A 561 35.99 47.42 -15.20
C GLY A 561 34.72 46.61 -15.24
N SER A 562 33.95 46.78 -16.32
CA SER A 562 32.86 45.87 -16.67
C SER A 562 33.37 44.93 -17.75
N TYR A 563 33.51 43.65 -17.41
CA TYR A 563 34.09 42.60 -18.24
C TYR A 563 32.97 41.77 -18.86
N GLU A 564 33.09 41.52 -20.16
CA GLU A 564 32.19 40.66 -20.91
C GLU A 564 32.98 39.58 -21.64
N CYS A 565 32.61 38.33 -21.39
CA CYS A 565 33.16 37.17 -22.07
C CYS A 565 32.02 36.35 -22.68
N LEU A 566 32.14 36.02 -23.96
CA LEU A 566 31.18 35.21 -24.69
C LEU A 566 31.78 33.84 -25.01
N ILE A 567 31.12 32.78 -24.59
CA ILE A 567 31.53 31.40 -24.86
C ILE A 567 30.55 30.77 -25.85
N THR A 568 30.96 30.59 -27.09
CA THR A 568 30.13 30.02 -28.15
C THR A 568 30.14 28.49 -28.09
N LYS A 569 28.97 27.88 -28.34
CA LYS A 569 28.78 26.42 -28.41
C LYS A 569 29.13 25.92 -29.83
N GLU A 570 30.37 25.46 -30.08
CA GLU A 570 30.78 24.97 -31.41
C GLU A 570 30.25 23.56 -31.71
N SER A 571 30.24 22.67 -30.71
CA SER A 571 29.65 21.33 -30.79
C SER A 571 29.22 20.87 -29.40
N GLY A 572 28.53 19.73 -29.29
CA GLY A 572 28.14 19.17 -27.98
C GLY A 572 29.31 19.00 -27.00
N THR A 573 30.54 18.80 -27.48
CA THR A 573 31.74 18.57 -26.66
C THR A 573 32.78 19.69 -26.74
N THR A 574 32.49 20.78 -27.44
CA THR A 574 33.47 21.86 -27.66
C THR A 574 32.80 23.22 -27.53
N LEU A 575 33.34 24.03 -26.62
CA LEU A 575 33.00 25.45 -26.48
C LEU A 575 34.19 26.30 -26.93
N LYS A 576 33.97 27.58 -27.23
CA LYS A 576 35.05 28.51 -27.61
C LYS A 576 34.82 29.88 -27.00
N ILE A 577 35.87 30.49 -26.44
CA ILE A 577 35.85 31.91 -26.05
C ILE A 577 35.85 32.73 -27.33
N ASP A 578 34.73 33.34 -27.67
CA ASP A 578 34.52 34.06 -28.93
C ASP A 578 34.65 35.57 -28.76
N ASN A 579 34.40 36.07 -27.55
CA ASN A 579 34.63 37.46 -27.19
C ASN A 579 35.17 37.55 -25.75
N ASP A 580 36.08 38.49 -25.51
CA ASP A 580 36.59 38.85 -24.18
C ASP A 580 37.04 40.31 -24.25
N VAL A 581 36.22 41.19 -23.67
CA VAL A 581 36.39 42.64 -23.68
C VAL A 581 36.04 43.21 -22.31
N TYR A 582 36.50 44.43 -22.04
CA TYR A 582 36.01 45.17 -20.89
C TYR A 582 35.88 46.66 -21.19
N LEU A 583 34.97 47.32 -20.49
CA LEU A 583 34.90 48.77 -20.39
C LEU A 583 35.62 49.19 -19.11
N ASP A 584 36.70 49.96 -19.27
CA ASP A 584 37.37 50.60 -18.14
C ASP A 584 36.46 51.72 -17.61
N LEU A 585 36.05 51.62 -16.35
CA LEU A 585 35.04 52.51 -15.77
C LEU A 585 35.61 53.90 -15.43
N GLY A 586 36.89 53.97 -15.07
CA GLY A 586 37.56 55.24 -14.74
C GLY A 586 37.79 56.10 -15.97
N SER A 587 38.38 55.52 -17.02
CA SER A 587 38.66 56.21 -18.28
C SER A 587 37.46 56.29 -19.23
N LYS A 588 36.41 55.48 -18.98
CA LYS A 588 35.26 55.28 -19.88
C LYS A 588 35.67 54.83 -21.29
N THR A 589 36.78 54.12 -21.40
CA THR A 589 37.29 53.60 -22.67
C THR A 589 37.15 52.08 -22.73
N GLY A 590 36.79 51.56 -23.90
CA GLY A 590 36.76 50.12 -24.14
C GLY A 590 38.17 49.56 -24.33
N SER A 591 38.38 48.31 -23.94
CA SER A 591 39.65 47.60 -24.08
C SER A 591 40.10 47.38 -25.52
N GLY A 592 39.20 47.53 -26.49
CA GLY A 592 39.34 46.94 -27.83
C GLY A 592 39.15 45.43 -27.82
N ALA A 593 39.28 44.81 -28.99
CA ALA A 593 39.14 43.37 -29.15
C ALA A 593 40.25 42.59 -28.42
N ASN A 594 39.93 41.36 -27.99
CA ASN A 594 40.89 40.40 -27.41
C ASN A 594 41.57 40.90 -26.13
N ALA A 595 40.79 41.44 -25.20
CA ALA A 595 41.32 41.89 -23.91
C ALA A 595 41.87 40.72 -23.07
N ASN A 596 41.33 39.52 -23.29
CA ASN A 596 41.81 38.25 -22.71
C ASN A 596 41.91 38.31 -21.19
N ARG A 597 40.96 38.98 -20.53
CA ARG A 597 40.96 39.20 -19.08
C ARG A 597 40.20 38.13 -18.32
N VAL A 598 39.36 37.35 -18.99
CA VAL A 598 38.58 36.27 -18.41
C VAL A 598 39.28 34.93 -18.63
N THR A 599 39.43 34.17 -17.55
CA THR A 599 39.89 32.77 -17.61
C THR A 599 38.77 31.86 -17.13
N ILE A 600 38.39 30.88 -17.95
CA ILE A 600 37.46 29.82 -17.56
C ILE A 600 38.27 28.71 -16.91
N ASN A 601 37.88 28.33 -15.68
CA ASN A 601 38.61 27.36 -14.88
C ASN A 601 37.90 26.02 -14.79
N LYS A 602 36.57 26.03 -14.64
CA LYS A 602 35.80 24.79 -14.48
C LYS A 602 34.43 24.90 -15.12
N ILE A 603 33.97 23.81 -15.72
CA ILE A 603 32.59 23.67 -16.18
C ILE A 603 32.04 22.36 -15.61
N VAL A 604 30.88 22.42 -14.96
CA VAL A 604 30.20 21.27 -14.36
C VAL A 604 28.80 21.16 -14.95
N GLY A 605 28.47 20.00 -15.50
CA GLY A 605 27.11 19.67 -15.93
C GLY A 605 26.27 19.18 -14.76
N TRP A 606 24.99 19.59 -14.72
CA TRP A 606 24.00 19.17 -13.73
C TRP A 606 22.69 18.77 -14.41
N LYS A 607 22.14 17.60 -14.07
CA LYS A 607 20.88 17.05 -14.61
C LYS A 607 20.01 16.49 -13.50
#